data_AF-A0A2G4HIE2-F1
#
_entry.id   AF-A0A2G4HIE2-F1
#
_cell.length_a   1.000
_cell.length_b   1.000
_cell.length_c   1.000
_cell.angle_alpha   90.00
_cell.angle_beta   90.00
_cell.angle_gamma   90.00
#
_symmetry.space_group_name_H-M   'P 1'
#
loop_
_entity.id
_entity.type
_entity.pdbx_description
1 polymer ?
#
loop_
_entity_poly.entity_id
_entity_poly.type
_entity_poly.pdbx_seq_one_letter_code
_entity_poly.pdbx_strand_id
1 'polypeptide(L)'
;CGAIAAACADHVSLSPSLSKLVLHIREELVAGAVPLDPDVAVRRHPVLTARQLIGSSQLVQDRVNSGALLIEPACYTFDHGKIEWMGSTSTD
;
A
#
# COMPACT_ATOMS: atom_id res chain seq x y z
N CYS A 1 3.67 11.05 0.75
CA CYS A 1 2.93 10.49 1.91
C CYS A 1 3.86 10.45 3.11
N GLY A 2 3.49 11.07 4.25
CA GLY A 2 4.39 11.18 5.41
C GLY A 2 4.76 9.84 6.06
N ALA A 3 3.80 8.92 6.16
CA ALA A 3 4.06 7.59 6.74
C ALA A 3 4.99 6.74 5.85
N ILE A 4 4.82 6.80 4.53
CA ILE A 4 5.73 6.16 3.56
C ILE A 4 7.13 6.76 3.66
N ALA A 5 7.24 8.09 3.67
CA ALA A 5 8.54 8.76 3.80
C ALA A 5 9.26 8.36 5.10
N ALA A 6 8.53 8.26 6.22
CA ALA A 6 9.08 7.79 7.48
C ALA A 6 9.51 6.31 7.43
N ALA A 7 8.76 5.46 6.72
CA ALA A 7 9.09 4.04 6.56
C ALA A 7 10.32 3.79 5.68
N CYS A 8 10.57 4.68 4.71
CA CYS A 8 11.74 4.63 3.84
C CYS A 8 13.01 5.24 4.47
N ALA A 9 12.89 6.00 5.55
CA ALA A 9 14.02 6.65 6.19
C ALA A 9 14.83 5.70 7.09
N ASP A 10 16.15 5.87 7.12
CA ASP A 10 17.05 5.05 7.94
C ASP A 10 16.86 5.27 9.44
N HIS A 11 16.61 6.52 9.84
CA HIS A 11 16.37 6.91 11.22
C HIS A 11 15.28 7.96 11.32
N VAL A 12 14.19 7.62 12.02
CA VAL A 12 13.13 8.56 12.42
C VAL A 12 12.79 8.31 13.87
N SER A 13 12.80 9.37 14.68
CA SER A 13 12.30 9.31 16.04
C SER A 13 10.77 9.40 16.00
N LEU A 14 10.10 8.32 16.40
CA LEU A 14 8.64 8.23 16.40
C LEU A 14 8.14 7.91 17.81
N SER A 15 6.95 8.40 18.12
CA SER A 15 6.22 7.93 19.30
C SER A 15 5.89 6.43 19.14
N PRO A 16 5.72 5.67 20.25
CA PRO A 16 5.42 4.24 20.16
C PRO A 16 4.19 3.89 19.32
N SER A 17 3.17 4.77 19.30
CA SER A 17 1.96 4.58 18.49
C SER A 17 2.23 4.73 17.00
N LEU A 18 3.11 5.66 16.60
CA LEU A 18 3.50 5.86 15.20
C LEU A 18 4.52 4.82 14.73
N SER A 19 5.40 4.36 15.62
CA SER A 19 6.40 3.34 15.30
C SER A 19 5.75 2.07 14.76
N LYS A 20 4.62 1.61 15.34
CA LYS A 20 3.92 0.42 14.87
C LYS A 20 3.45 0.55 13.42
N LEU A 21 2.83 1.67 13.07
CA LEU A 21 2.37 1.93 11.71
C LEU A 21 3.54 1.98 10.72
N VAL A 22 4.60 2.71 11.08
CA VAL A 22 5.76 2.90 10.21
C VAL A 22 6.55 1.60 10.02
N LEU A 23 6.68 0.77 11.07
CA LEU A 23 7.29 -0.55 10.96
C LEU A 23 6.47 -1.45 10.04
N HIS A 24 5.15 -1.48 10.22
CA HIS A 24 4.26 -2.30 9.39
C HIS A 24 4.37 -1.93 7.90
N ILE A 25 4.34 -0.63 7.57
CA ILE A 25 4.54 -0.15 6.20
C ILE A 25 5.92 -0.58 5.67
N ARG A 26 6.99 -0.44 6.47
CA ARG A 26 8.35 -0.83 6.07
C ARG A 26 8.43 -2.33 5.80
N GLU A 27 7.85 -3.15 6.66
CA GLU A 27 7.78 -4.60 6.52
C GLU A 27 7.03 -5.01 5.25
N GLU A 28 5.89 -4.38 4.96
CA GLU A 28 5.14 -4.61 3.71
C GLU A 28 5.98 -4.25 2.48
N LEU A 29 6.66 -3.10 2.48
CA LEU A 29 7.54 -2.69 1.38
C LEU A 29 8.69 -3.69 1.16
N VAL A 30 9.33 -4.14 2.23
CA VAL A 30 10.42 -5.13 2.17
C VAL A 30 9.92 -6.48 1.68
N ALA A 31 8.81 -6.99 2.21
CA ALA A 31 8.21 -8.24 1.78
C ALA A 31 7.77 -8.20 0.31
N GLY A 32 7.31 -7.03 -0.16
CA GLY A 32 6.96 -6.78 -1.56
C GLY A 32 8.16 -6.50 -2.48
N ALA A 33 9.40 -6.60 -2.00
CA ALA A 33 10.62 -6.25 -2.73
C ALA A 33 10.58 -4.83 -3.34
N VAL A 34 9.90 -3.91 -2.67
CA VAL A 34 9.81 -2.51 -3.09
C VAL A 34 11.01 -1.75 -2.53
N PRO A 35 11.75 -1.00 -3.36
CA PRO A 35 12.81 -0.12 -2.88
C PRO A 35 12.31 0.83 -1.80
N LEU A 36 13.13 1.05 -0.76
CA LEU A 36 12.86 2.05 0.28
C LEU A 36 13.15 3.47 -0.22
N ASP A 37 12.57 3.81 -1.37
CA ASP A 37 12.56 5.13 -1.99
C ASP A 37 11.12 5.68 -1.86
N PRO A 38 10.90 6.85 -1.22
CA PRO A 38 9.56 7.39 -1.01
C PRO A 38 8.73 7.57 -2.28
N ASP A 39 9.35 7.94 -3.41
CA ASP A 39 8.66 8.21 -4.68
C ASP A 39 8.21 6.93 -5.36
N VAL A 40 8.98 5.85 -5.19
CA VAL A 40 8.61 4.51 -5.64
C VAL A 40 7.60 3.87 -4.70
N ALA A 41 7.87 3.92 -3.39
CA ALA A 41 7.07 3.29 -2.36
C ALA A 41 5.64 3.85 -2.31
N VAL A 42 5.45 5.16 -2.49
CA VAL A 42 4.11 5.77 -2.48
C VAL A 42 3.22 5.24 -3.61
N ARG A 43 3.82 4.82 -4.73
CA ARG A 43 3.11 4.25 -5.89
C ARG A 43 2.92 2.74 -5.76
N ARG A 44 3.79 2.04 -5.04
CA ARG A 44 3.72 0.57 -4.91
C ARG A 44 2.95 0.08 -3.70
N HIS A 45 2.99 0.82 -2.59
CA HIS A 45 2.32 0.45 -1.36
C HIS A 45 0.80 0.23 -1.54
N PRO A 46 0.03 1.08 -2.27
CA PRO A 46 -1.39 0.83 -2.47
C PRO A 46 -1.70 -0.53 -3.10
N VAL A 47 -0.85 -0.99 -4.03
CA VAL A 47 -1.00 -2.30 -4.67
C VAL A 47 -0.75 -3.44 -3.68
N LEU A 48 0.27 -3.31 -2.83
CA LEU A 48 0.54 -4.29 -1.76
C LEU A 48 -0.62 -4.35 -0.77
N THR A 49 -1.11 -3.19 -0.33
CA THR A 49 -2.26 -3.10 0.58
C THR A 49 -3.52 -3.71 -0.05
N ALA A 50 -3.78 -3.49 -1.35
CA ALA A 50 -4.91 -4.09 -2.05
C ALA A 50 -4.82 -5.63 -2.08
N ARG A 51 -3.65 -6.19 -2.37
CA ARG A 51 -3.42 -7.64 -2.33
C ARG A 51 -3.61 -8.22 -0.94
N GLN A 52 -3.09 -7.55 0.08
CA GLN A 52 -3.25 -7.96 1.47
C GLN A 52 -4.71 -7.92 1.91
N LEU A 53 -5.46 -6.88 1.51
CA LEU A 53 -6.89 -6.77 1.78
C LEU A 53 -7.65 -7.98 1.21
N ILE A 54 -7.37 -8.34 -0.05
CA ILE A 54 -7.95 -9.51 -0.71
C ILE A 54 -7.58 -10.80 0.03
N GLY A 55 -6.30 -10.99 0.36
CA GLY A 55 -5.81 -12.20 1.03
C GLY A 55 -6.23 -12.32 2.50
N SER A 56 -6.59 -11.21 3.16
CA SER A 56 -6.93 -11.19 4.58
C SER A 56 -8.36 -11.68 4.89
N SER A 57 -9.22 -11.82 3.87
CA SER A 57 -10.63 -12.13 4.06
C SER A 57 -11.17 -13.02 2.95
N GLN A 58 -11.57 -14.24 3.30
CA GLN A 58 -12.21 -15.17 2.36
C GLN A 58 -13.45 -14.54 1.70
N LEU A 59 -14.23 -13.76 2.46
CA LEU A 59 -15.40 -13.06 1.91
C LEU A 59 -14.99 -12.06 0.82
N VAL A 60 -13.94 -11.28 1.03
CA VAL A 60 -13.44 -10.33 0.03
C VAL A 60 -12.93 -11.09 -1.19
N GLN A 61 -12.15 -12.15 -0.96
CA GLN A 61 -11.61 -13.00 -2.01
C GLN A 61 -12.72 -13.61 -2.89
N ASP A 62 -13.77 -14.18 -2.29
CA ASP A 62 -14.89 -14.77 -3.02
C ASP A 62 -15.64 -13.73 -3.87
N ARG A 63 -15.78 -12.50 -3.36
CA ARG A 63 -16.45 -11.41 -4.08
C ARG A 63 -15.59 -10.87 -5.23
N VAL A 64 -14.27 -10.82 -5.07
CA VAL A 64 -13.36 -10.47 -6.16
C VAL A 64 -13.36 -11.56 -7.23
N ASN A 65 -13.26 -12.83 -6.85
CA ASN A 65 -13.22 -13.97 -7.77
C ASN A 65 -14.53 -14.17 -8.55
N SER A 66 -15.67 -13.83 -7.94
CA SER A 66 -16.98 -13.84 -8.62
C SER A 66 -17.23 -12.61 -9.48
N GLY A 67 -16.34 -11.62 -9.48
CA GLY A 67 -16.52 -10.34 -10.18
C GLY A 67 -17.56 -9.41 -9.53
N ALA A 68 -18.08 -9.78 -8.35
CA ALA A 68 -19.06 -9.00 -7.60
C ALA A 68 -18.44 -7.80 -6.84
N LEU A 69 -17.11 -7.77 -6.71
CA LEU A 69 -16.35 -6.70 -6.08
C LEU A 69 -15.09 -6.42 -6.90
N LEU A 70 -14.81 -5.14 -7.15
CA LEU A 70 -13.58 -4.67 -7.77
C LEU A 70 -12.76 -3.86 -6.75
N ILE A 71 -11.47 -4.13 -6.67
CA ILE A 71 -10.53 -3.36 -5.84
C ILE A 71 -9.48 -2.73 -6.75
N GLU A 72 -9.48 -1.40 -6.79
CA GLU A 72 -8.53 -0.60 -7.57
C GLU A 72 -7.62 0.22 -6.66
N PRO A 73 -6.34 -0.15 -6.48
CA PRO A 73 -5.36 0.72 -5.87
C PRO A 73 -5.18 2.00 -6.70
N ALA A 74 -4.98 3.12 -6.00
CA ALA A 74 -4.77 4.42 -6.63
C ALA A 74 -3.80 5.27 -5.82
N CYS A 75 -3.15 6.22 -6.50
CA CYS A 75 -2.33 7.26 -5.88
C CYS A 75 -2.85 8.64 -6.27
N TYR A 76 -2.99 9.51 -5.28
CA TYR A 76 -3.33 10.91 -5.50
C TYR A 76 -2.07 11.78 -5.55
N THR A 77 -2.00 12.69 -6.53
CA THR A 77 -0.93 13.67 -6.67
C THR A 77 -1.47 15.07 -6.39
N PHE A 78 -0.93 15.74 -5.37
CA PHE A 78 -1.39 17.08 -4.96
C PHE A 78 -1.09 18.14 -6.02
N ASP A 79 0.08 18.08 -6.66
CA ASP A 79 0.55 19.11 -7.60
C ASP A 79 -0.38 19.33 -8.80
N HIS A 80 -1.11 18.29 -9.20
CA HIS A 80 -2.01 18.30 -10.35
C HIS A 80 -3.46 17.94 -9.99
N GLY A 81 -3.72 17.61 -8.73
CA GLY A 81 -5.03 17.14 -8.26
C GLY A 81 -5.52 15.88 -8.96
N LYS A 82 -4.62 15.00 -9.41
CA LYS A 82 -4.96 13.82 -10.22
C LYS A 82 -4.89 12.54 -9.39
N ILE A 83 -5.84 11.64 -9.69
CA ILE A 83 -5.82 10.25 -9.24
C ILE A 83 -5.23 9.40 -10.36
N GLU A 84 -4.20 8.65 -10.02
CA GLU A 84 -3.61 7.62 -10.87
C GLU A 84 -4.10 6.26 -10.40
N TRP A 85 -5.00 5.66 -11.19
CA TRP A 85 -5.51 4.31 -10.97
C TRP A 85 -4.47 3.29 -11.46
N MET A 86 -4.17 2.30 -10.64
CA MET A 86 -3.08 1.33 -10.89
C MET A 86 -3.59 0.02 -11.51
N GLY A 87 -4.85 0.00 -11.94
CA GLY A 87 -5.53 -1.18 -12.45
C GLY A 87 -6.11 -2.07 -11.35
N SER A 88 -7.08 -2.88 -11.73
CA SER A 88 -7.75 -3.82 -10.83
C SER A 88 -6.79 -4.88 -10.32
N THR A 89 -6.85 -5.16 -9.03
CA THR A 89 -6.08 -6.26 -8.41
C THR A 89 -6.96 -7.50 -8.26
N SER A 90 -6.46 -8.65 -8.71
CA SER A 90 -7.03 -9.98 -8.47
C SER A 90 -6.08 -10.81 -7.58
N THR A 91 -6.46 -12.05 -7.29
CA THR A 91 -5.71 -12.99 -6.46
C THR A 91 -4.49 -13.64 -7.13
N ASP A 92 -4.24 -13.37 -8.42
CA ASP A 92 -3.22 -14.05 -9.23
C ASP A 92 -1.83 -13.38 -9.20
#